data_AF-A0AAF0UNI4-F1
#
_entry.id   AF-A0AAF0UNI4-F1
#
_cell.length_a   1.000
_cell.length_b   1.000
_cell.length_c   1.000
_cell.angle_alpha   90.00
_cell.angle_beta   90.00
_cell.angle_gamma   90.00
#
_symmetry.space_group_name_H-M   'P 1'
#
loop_
_entity.id
_entity.type
_entity.pdbx_description
1 polymer ?
#
loop_
_entity_poly.entity_id
_entity_poly.type
_entity_poly.pdbx_seq_one_letter_code
_entity_poly.pdbx_strand_id
1 'polypeptide(L)'
;LLVYSKSKKEHADHLRIVLEKCEESFQKLKTLLTTTPILTLSVEAKYFIICCDASHLGLCAVLMSKRNVIAYASRQLKVHERNYPTHDLELAVVVFALKICNITFMVSSVRCLLIIIVYNMYSTRRTLI
;
A
#
# COMPACT_ATOMS: atom_id res chain seq x y z
N LEU A 1 -11.09 13.66 -11.58
CA LEU A 1 -12.45 13.76 -12.15
C LEU A 1 -12.88 15.22 -12.09
N LEU A 2 -12.91 15.92 -13.23
CA LEU A 2 -13.49 17.25 -13.31
C LEU A 2 -14.97 17.10 -13.68
N VAL A 3 -15.87 17.48 -12.77
CA VAL A 3 -17.32 17.46 -13.01
C VAL A 3 -17.75 18.84 -13.47
N TYR A 4 -17.99 19.01 -14.76
CA TYR A 4 -18.52 20.24 -15.34
C TYR A 4 -20.05 20.25 -15.22
N SER A 5 -20.62 21.31 -14.63
CA SER A 5 -22.08 21.51 -14.54
C SER A 5 -22.45 22.97 -14.77
N LYS A 6 -23.59 23.21 -15.43
CA LYS A 6 -24.09 24.56 -15.74
C LYS A 6 -24.79 25.24 -14.56
N SER A 7 -25.29 24.48 -13.57
CA SER A 7 -25.91 25.03 -12.36
C SER A 7 -25.43 24.36 -11.07
N LYS A 8 -25.56 25.07 -9.93
CA LYS A 8 -25.17 24.56 -8.59
C LYS A 8 -25.98 23.33 -8.15
N LYS A 9 -27.24 23.19 -8.56
CA LYS A 9 -28.08 22.02 -8.23
C LYS A 9 -27.65 20.78 -9.01
N GLU A 10 -27.46 20.92 -10.32
CA GLU A 10 -26.95 19.83 -11.17
C GLU A 10 -25.55 19.38 -10.73
N HIS A 11 -24.71 20.30 -10.29
CA HIS A 11 -23.39 19.95 -9.77
C HIS A 11 -23.47 19.06 -8.52
N ALA A 12 -24.40 19.34 -7.60
CA ALA A 12 -24.60 18.52 -6.41
C ALA A 12 -25.11 17.11 -6.76
N ASP A 13 -26.05 17.01 -7.71
CA ASP A 13 -26.56 15.72 -8.17
C ASP A 13 -25.49 14.90 -8.89
N HIS A 14 -24.70 15.53 -9.76
CA HIS A 14 -23.59 14.88 -10.45
C HIS A 14 -22.50 14.43 -9.47
N LEU A 15 -22.16 15.26 -8.47
CA LEU A 15 -21.23 14.88 -7.41
C LEU A 15 -21.75 13.66 -6.64
N ARG A 16 -23.05 13.61 -6.32
CA ARG A 16 -23.67 12.50 -5.59
C ARG A 16 -23.55 11.19 -6.37
N ILE A 17 -23.88 11.22 -7.67
CA ILE A 17 -23.79 10.04 -8.55
C ILE A 17 -22.35 9.56 -8.71
N VAL A 18 -21.39 10.48 -8.85
CA VAL A 18 -19.96 10.14 -8.93
C VAL A 18 -19.48 9.53 -7.62
N LEU A 19 -19.90 10.08 -6.48
CA LEU A 19 -19.55 9.56 -5.16
C LEU A 19 -20.10 8.14 -4.97
N GLU A 20 -21.37 7.90 -5.33
CA GLU A 20 -22.00 6.58 -5.27
C GLU A 20 -21.27 5.56 -6.15
N LYS A 21 -20.94 5.90 -7.40
CA LYS A 21 -20.16 5.03 -8.30
C LYS A 21 -18.74 4.76 -7.80
N CYS A 22 -18.10 5.75 -7.20
CA CYS A 22 -16.78 5.59 -6.58
C CYS A 22 -16.86 4.64 -5.38
N GLU A 23 -17.89 4.79 -4.53
CA GLU A 23 -18.10 3.91 -3.38
C GLU A 23 -18.36 2.47 -3.83
N GLU A 24 -19.22 2.24 -4.83
CA GLU A 24 -19.45 0.90 -5.39
C GLU A 24 -18.16 0.27 -5.92
N SER A 25 -17.37 1.04 -6.67
CA SER A 25 -16.09 0.58 -7.21
C SER A 25 -15.09 0.26 -6.10
N PHE A 26 -15.07 1.08 -5.03
CA PHE A 26 -14.21 0.88 -3.88
C PHE A 26 -14.62 -0.36 -3.08
N GLN A 27 -15.92 -0.59 -2.86
CA GLN A 27 -16.43 -1.80 -2.20
C GLN A 27 -16.14 -3.05 -3.03
N LYS A 28 -16.23 -2.96 -4.35
CA LYS A 28 -15.86 -4.05 -5.26
C LYS A 28 -14.36 -4.34 -5.19
N LEU A 29 -13.51 -3.31 -5.20
CA LEU A 29 -12.06 -3.45 -5.02
C LEU A 29 -11.74 -4.08 -3.66
N LYS A 30 -12.38 -3.60 -2.59
CA LYS A 30 -12.25 -4.17 -1.25
C LYS A 30 -12.58 -5.65 -1.24
N THR A 31 -13.73 -6.01 -1.83
CA THR A 31 -14.16 -7.40 -1.96
C THR A 31 -13.14 -8.24 -2.73
N LEU A 32 -12.61 -7.74 -3.85
CA LEU A 32 -11.58 -8.45 -4.62
C LEU A 32 -10.25 -8.58 -3.87
N LEU A 33 -9.86 -7.58 -3.06
CA LEU A 33 -8.67 -7.64 -2.22
C LEU A 33 -8.86 -8.57 -1.02
N THR A 34 -10.08 -8.73 -0.52
CA THR A 34 -10.39 -9.61 0.61
C THR A 34 -10.79 -11.03 0.21
N THR A 35 -11.19 -11.26 -1.05
CA THR A 35 -11.68 -12.56 -1.55
C THR A 35 -10.61 -13.20 -2.45
N THR A 36 -9.96 -14.23 -1.92
CA THR A 36 -8.66 -14.80 -2.33
C THR A 36 -8.65 -15.49 -3.69
N PRO A 37 -7.62 -15.25 -4.52
CA PRO A 37 -6.49 -16.19 -4.66
C PRO A 37 -5.11 -15.55 -4.38
N ILE A 38 -5.07 -14.45 -3.63
CA ILE A 38 -3.85 -13.67 -3.32
C ILE A 38 -2.97 -14.37 -2.26
N LEU A 39 -3.50 -15.34 -1.50
CA LEU A 39 -2.76 -16.14 -0.50
C LEU A 39 -2.15 -17.43 -1.07
N THR A 40 -1.90 -17.51 -2.38
CA THR A 40 -1.21 -18.67 -2.93
C THR A 40 0.26 -18.55 -2.56
N LEU A 41 0.64 -19.26 -1.50
CA LEU A 41 2.01 -19.37 -1.01
C LEU A 41 2.84 -20.01 -2.13
N SER A 42 3.53 -19.18 -2.92
CA SER A 42 4.41 -19.68 -3.98
C SER A 42 5.65 -20.27 -3.33
N VAL A 43 5.60 -21.57 -3.05
CA VAL A 43 6.67 -22.36 -2.41
C VAL A 43 7.99 -22.30 -3.20
N GLU A 44 7.96 -21.90 -4.47
CA GLU A 44 9.11 -21.90 -5.39
C GLU A 44 9.77 -20.52 -5.60
N ALA A 45 9.42 -19.52 -4.79
CA ALA A 45 9.96 -18.17 -4.94
C ALA A 45 11.44 -18.08 -4.56
N LYS A 46 12.35 -17.88 -5.52
CA LYS A 46 13.79 -17.67 -5.24
C LYS A 46 14.08 -16.37 -4.48
N TYR A 47 13.24 -15.35 -4.68
CA TYR A 47 13.32 -14.06 -4.02
C TYR A 47 11.93 -13.51 -3.73
N PHE A 48 11.84 -12.69 -2.68
CA PHE A 48 10.66 -11.91 -2.36
C PHE A 48 10.98 -10.43 -2.45
N ILE A 49 10.05 -9.66 -2.98
CA ILE A 49 10.14 -8.19 -3.03
C ILE A 49 9.17 -7.64 -2.00
N ILE A 50 9.65 -6.80 -1.10
CA ILE A 50 8.80 -5.98 -0.24
C ILE A 50 8.83 -4.55 -0.74
N CYS A 51 7.68 -4.06 -1.18
CA CYS A 51 7.49 -2.64 -1.49
C CYS A 51 6.95 -1.95 -0.24
N CYS A 52 7.71 -0.98 0.27
CA CYS A 52 7.40 -0.18 1.44
C CYS A 52 7.07 1.25 1.02
N ASP A 53 6.04 1.83 1.61
CA ASP A 53 5.70 3.24 1.45
C ASP A 53 5.44 3.87 2.82
N ALA A 54 5.99 5.06 3.02
CA ALA A 54 5.88 5.83 4.25
C ALA A 54 5.35 7.22 3.93
N SER A 55 4.25 7.58 4.57
CA SER A 55 3.64 8.92 4.48
C SER A 55 3.42 9.47 5.89
N HIS A 56 3.18 10.78 6.02
CA HIS A 56 2.77 11.36 7.31
C HIS A 56 1.40 10.88 7.83
N LEU A 57 0.66 10.09 7.06
CA LEU A 57 -0.63 9.53 7.44
C LEU A 57 -0.52 8.07 7.92
N GLY A 58 0.39 7.29 7.32
CA GLY A 58 0.44 5.85 7.51
C GLY A 58 1.67 5.21 6.88
N LEU A 59 1.90 3.97 7.31
CA LEU A 59 2.91 3.08 6.76
C LEU A 59 2.21 1.97 5.98
N CYS A 60 2.78 1.60 4.84
CA CYS A 60 2.28 0.51 4.01
C CYS A 60 3.45 -0.39 3.58
N ALA A 61 3.18 -1.69 3.51
CA ALA A 61 4.10 -2.68 2.98
C ALA A 61 3.33 -3.74 2.19
N VAL A 62 3.88 -4.12 1.04
CA VAL A 62 3.33 -5.13 0.14
C VAL A 62 4.39 -6.19 -0.12
N LEU A 63 4.08 -7.44 0.22
CA LEU A 63 4.93 -8.59 -0.05
C LEU A 63 4.54 -9.23 -1.38
N MET A 64 5.50 -9.32 -2.29
CA MET A 64 5.32 -9.89 -3.63
C MET A 64 6.32 -11.01 -3.91
N SER A 65 5.88 -12.01 -4.65
CA SER A 65 6.71 -13.10 -5.18
C SER A 65 6.47 -13.29 -6.65
N LYS A 66 7.52 -13.21 -7.48
CA LYS A 66 7.51 -13.55 -8.91
C LYS A 66 6.27 -13.05 -9.66
N ARG A 67 5.78 -11.85 -9.33
CA ARG A 67 4.58 -11.13 -9.88
C ARG A 67 3.24 -11.34 -9.18
N ASN A 68 3.15 -12.21 -8.18
CA ASN A 68 1.96 -12.35 -7.36
C ASN A 68 2.13 -11.57 -6.06
N VAL A 69 1.08 -10.83 -5.67
CA VAL A 69 1.04 -10.26 -4.32
C VAL A 69 0.65 -11.37 -3.36
N ILE A 70 1.35 -11.48 -2.24
CA ILE A 70 1.11 -12.50 -1.21
C ILE A 70 0.37 -11.88 -0.03
N ALA A 71 0.85 -10.72 0.42
CA ALA A 71 0.31 -10.06 1.59
C ALA A 71 0.36 -8.54 1.42
N TYR A 72 -0.69 -7.90 1.89
CA TYR A 72 -0.75 -6.47 2.10
C TYR A 72 -0.81 -6.21 3.60
N ALA A 73 -0.07 -5.21 4.04
CA ALA A 73 -0.15 -4.74 5.40
C ALA A 73 0.02 -3.23 5.41
N SER A 74 -0.91 -2.56 6.08
CA SER A 74 -0.84 -1.12 6.27
C SER A 74 -1.33 -0.79 7.66
N ARG A 75 -0.84 0.33 8.21
CA ARG A 75 -1.33 0.89 9.46
C ARG A 75 -1.25 2.40 9.43
N GLN A 76 -2.21 3.06 10.06
CA GLN A 76 -2.11 4.50 10.30
C GLN A 76 -1.01 4.79 11.33
N LEU A 77 -0.35 5.94 11.18
CA LEU A 77 0.62 6.42 12.16
C LEU A 77 -0.08 6.84 13.44
N LYS A 78 0.52 6.49 14.58
CA LYS A 78 0.10 7.01 15.88
C LYS A 78 0.41 8.50 15.95
N VAL A 79 -0.31 9.22 16.81
CA VAL A 79 -0.18 10.68 16.96
C VAL A 79 1.27 11.13 17.19
N HIS A 80 2.05 10.37 17.96
CA HIS A 80 3.47 10.67 18.20
C HIS A 80 4.37 10.36 17.01
N GLU A 81 4.06 9.31 16.22
CA GLU A 81 4.84 8.93 15.04
C GLU A 81 4.66 9.91 13.88
N ARG A 82 3.57 10.69 13.86
CA ARG A 82 3.33 11.72 12.84
C ARG A 82 4.36 12.85 12.86
N ASN A 83 4.94 13.10 14.03
CA ASN A 83 5.96 14.13 14.22
C ASN A 83 7.37 13.64 13.88
N TYR A 84 7.53 12.36 13.48
CA TYR A 84 8.82 11.83 13.10
C TYR A 84 9.29 12.45 11.78
N PRO A 85 10.60 12.75 11.66
CA PRO A 85 11.18 13.19 10.42
C PRO A 85 11.11 12.07 9.37
N THR A 86 11.22 12.42 8.08
CA THR A 86 11.04 11.48 6.97
C THR A 86 11.96 10.26 7.04
N HIS A 87 13.21 10.44 7.47
CA HIS A 87 14.17 9.33 7.62
C HIS A 87 13.74 8.30 8.69
N ASP A 88 13.13 8.76 9.78
CA ASP A 88 12.61 7.88 10.83
C ASP A 88 11.35 7.15 10.36
N LEU A 89 10.53 7.79 9.53
CA LEU A 89 9.37 7.15 8.90
C LEU A 89 9.79 6.08 7.89
N GLU A 90 10.86 6.32 7.12
CA GLU A 90 11.48 5.32 6.23
C GLU A 90 11.98 4.11 7.02
N LEU A 91 12.67 4.34 8.14
CA LEU A 91 13.11 3.26 9.00
C LEU A 91 11.92 2.51 9.63
N ALA A 92 10.89 3.23 10.05
CA ALA A 92 9.69 2.65 10.64
C ALA A 92 8.96 1.73 9.65
N VAL A 93 8.89 2.09 8.37
CA VAL A 93 8.28 1.21 7.35
C VAL A 93 9.12 -0.03 7.08
N VAL A 94 10.46 0.08 7.08
CA VAL A 94 11.35 -1.08 6.93
C VAL A 94 11.18 -2.06 8.10
N VAL A 95 11.14 -1.55 9.33
CA VAL A 95 10.88 -2.39 10.52
C VAL A 95 9.50 -3.03 10.47
N PHE A 96 8.50 -2.29 9.99
CA PHE A 96 7.15 -2.81 9.80
C PHE A 96 7.12 -3.94 8.76
N ALA A 97 7.76 -3.73 7.61
CA ALA A 97 7.94 -4.72 6.54
C ALA A 97 8.62 -6.00 7.03
N LEU A 98 9.70 -5.88 7.79
CA LEU A 98 10.41 -7.03 8.36
C LEU A 98 9.54 -7.84 9.31
N LYS A 99 8.66 -7.19 10.09
CA LYS A 99 7.71 -7.90 10.96
C LYS A 99 6.68 -8.71 10.17
N ILE A 100 6.15 -8.15 9.09
CA ILE A 100 5.19 -8.84 8.20
C ILE A 100 5.85 -10.04 7.54
N CYS A 101 7.06 -9.81 7.01
CA CYS A 101 7.95 -10.83 6.48
C CYS A 101 8.14 -11.96 7.49
N ASN A 102 8.61 -11.70 8.70
CA ASN A 102 8.82 -12.74 9.72
C ASN A 102 7.58 -13.62 9.96
N ILE A 103 6.38 -13.02 9.96
CA ILE A 103 5.13 -13.78 10.12
C ILE A 103 4.88 -14.72 8.92
N THR A 104 5.12 -14.26 7.69
CA THR A 104 4.93 -15.10 6.48
C THR A 104 6.04 -16.14 6.29
N PHE A 105 7.30 -15.81 6.60
CA PHE A 105 8.43 -16.74 6.47
C PHE A 105 8.42 -17.85 7.53
N MET A 106 7.84 -17.64 8.72
CA MET A 106 7.66 -18.74 9.69
C MET A 106 6.80 -19.90 9.14
N VAL A 107 5.92 -19.63 8.17
CA VAL A 107 5.06 -20.66 7.54
C VAL A 107 5.80 -21.44 6.45
N SER A 108 6.93 -20.92 5.97
CA SER A 108 7.63 -21.44 4.78
C SER A 108 9.12 -21.46 5.08
N SER A 109 9.64 -22.61 5.50
CA SER A 109 11.06 -22.85 5.85
C SER A 109 11.99 -22.74 4.61
N VAL A 110 12.07 -21.55 4.00
CA VAL A 110 12.78 -21.32 2.74
C VAL A 110 13.77 -20.17 2.93
N ARG A 111 15.05 -20.44 2.64
CA ARG A 111 16.09 -19.41 2.52
C ARG A 111 15.91 -18.69 1.18
N CYS A 112 15.17 -17.59 1.19
CA CYS A 112 14.95 -16.77 0.00
C CYS A 112 15.64 -15.41 0.12
N LEU A 113 16.08 -14.87 -1.02
CA LEU A 113 16.63 -13.52 -1.06
C LEU A 113 15.50 -12.50 -0.82
N LEU A 114 15.66 -11.63 0.19
CA LEU A 114 14.73 -10.55 0.47
C LEU A 114 15.21 -9.25 -0.16
N ILE A 115 14.40 -8.66 -1.03
CA ILE A 115 14.67 -7.36 -1.65
C ILE A 115 13.66 -6.36 -1.07
N ILE A 116 14.15 -5.37 -0.33
CA ILE A 116 13.31 -4.30 0.24
C ILE A 116 13.46 -3.07 -0.64
N ILE A 117 12.34 -2.56 -1.16
CA ILE A 117 12.26 -1.32 -1.92
C ILE A 117 11.45 -0.33 -1.09
N VAL A 118 12.08 0.77 -0.68
CA VAL A 118 11.39 1.87 0.02
C VAL A 118 11.10 2.95 -1.01
N TYR A 119 9.81 3.19 -1.28
CA TYR A 119 9.36 4.30 -2.09
C TYR A 119 9.22 5.52 -1.18
N ASN A 120 10.01 6.56 -1.42
CA ASN A 120 9.88 7.81 -0.71
C ASN A 120 8.94 8.72 -1.51
N MET A 121 7.70 8.90 -1.04
CA MET A 121 6.71 9.78 -1.66
C MET A 121 7.12 11.27 -1.62
N TYR A 122 8.15 11.63 -0.85
CA TYR A 122 8.71 12.99 -0.76
C TYR A 122 9.91 13.22 -1.70
N SER A 123 10.44 12.17 -2.34
CA SER A 123 11.55 12.29 -3.29
C SER A 123 11.05 12.50 -4.72
N THR A 124 10.26 13.55 -4.95
CA THR A 124 9.95 14.09 -6.30
C THR A 124 10.36 15.55 -6.44
N ARG A 125 11.42 15.97 -5.74
CA ARG A 125 12.18 17.21 -6.04
C ARG A 125 13.65 17.04 -5.62
N ARG A 126 14.49 16.69 -6.61
CA ARG A 126 15.98 16.68 -6.70
C ARG A 126 16.30 15.40 -7.48
N THR A 127 16.54 15.42 -8.80
CA THR A 127 17.57 16.20 -9.50
C THR A 127 17.13 16.46 -10.95
N LEU A 128 16.83 17.71 -11.26
CA LEU A 128 16.93 18.30 -12.60
C LEU A 128 17.70 19.60 -12.38
N ILE A 129 19.02 19.48 -12.40
CA ILE A 129 19.99 20.55 -12.70
C ILE A 129 21.10 19.86 -13.48
#